data_AF-A0A5T2QWP5-F1
#
_entry.id   AF-A0A5T2QWP5-F1
#
_cell.length_a   1.000
_cell.length_b   1.000
_cell.length_c   1.000
_cell.angle_alpha   90.00
_cell.angle_beta   90.00
_cell.angle_gamma   90.00
#
_symmetry.space_group_name_H-M   'P 1'
#
loop_
_entity.id
_entity.type
_entity.pdbx_description
1 polymer ?
#
loop_
_entity_poly.entity_id
_entity_poly.type
_entity_poly.pdbx_seq_one_letter_code
_entity_poly.pdbx_strand_id
1 'polypeptide(L)'
;MNEDRLILEGQIRECYGRVVYSHKTHEKCADILIRKHENIKLWQIVVSALVTGGIVSSFFDKGNVSAIISVVLSTILLILNTYTKNYDLGELAQKHRQAGCDLWIIREEYLSLLTDIRIGDISLDKIREKRDNLTKELQSVYAGSPSTNYKAYIAAQKALKELEDMTFSDSEIDAFLPKELKRS
;
A
#
# COMPACT_ATOMS: atom_id res chain seq x y z
N MET A 1 -29.33 21.54 7.29
CA MET A 1 -28.99 20.28 7.98
C MET A 1 -28.99 20.56 9.47
N ASN A 2 -29.58 19.71 10.32
CA ASN A 2 -29.54 19.90 11.78
C ASN A 2 -28.09 19.70 12.30
N GLU A 3 -27.74 20.33 13.41
CA GLU A 3 -26.40 20.34 14.01
C GLU A 3 -25.86 18.91 14.22
N ASP A 4 -26.69 18.00 14.74
CA ASP A 4 -26.34 16.58 14.93
C ASP A 4 -25.90 15.88 13.63
N ARG A 5 -26.54 16.23 12.49
CA ARG A 5 -26.18 15.66 11.19
C ARG A 5 -24.87 16.22 10.67
N LEU A 6 -24.59 17.51 10.90
CA LEU A 6 -23.33 18.15 10.49
C LEU A 6 -22.13 17.56 11.24
N ILE A 7 -22.30 17.28 12.54
CA ILE A 7 -21.28 16.63 13.37
C ILE A 7 -20.98 15.22 12.85
N LEU A 8 -22.04 14.44 12.59
CA LEU A 8 -21.91 13.07 12.11
C LEU A 8 -21.32 13.00 10.70
N GLU A 9 -21.76 13.87 9.79
CA GLU A 9 -21.18 14.03 8.47
C GLU A 9 -19.69 14.38 8.55
N GLY A 10 -19.30 15.29 9.46
CA GLY A 10 -17.89 15.67 9.65
C GLY A 10 -17.02 14.48 10.02
N GLN A 11 -17.48 13.65 10.98
CA GLN A 11 -16.78 12.42 11.34
C GLN A 11 -16.65 11.46 10.15
N ILE A 12 -17.72 11.28 9.38
CA ILE A 12 -17.75 10.37 8.22
C ILE A 12 -16.84 10.88 7.11
N ARG A 13 -16.77 12.19 6.88
CA ARG A 13 -15.84 12.83 5.94
C ARG A 13 -14.38 12.56 6.33
N GLU A 14 -14.05 12.68 7.61
CA GLU A 14 -12.71 12.39 8.11
C GLU A 14 -12.36 10.89 7.96
N CYS A 15 -13.31 9.99 8.27
CA CYS A 15 -13.15 8.56 8.02
C CYS A 15 -12.94 8.26 6.54
N TYR A 16 -13.72 8.88 5.65
CA TYR A 16 -13.57 8.75 4.21
C TYR A 16 -12.17 9.18 3.77
N GLY A 17 -11.70 10.36 4.19
CA GLY A 17 -10.35 10.85 3.89
C GLY A 17 -9.26 9.85 4.29
N ARG A 18 -9.33 9.30 5.51
CA ARG A 18 -8.41 8.24 5.96
C ARG A 18 -8.43 7.02 5.03
N VAL A 19 -9.61 6.56 4.62
CA VAL A 19 -9.72 5.39 3.74
C VAL A 19 -9.15 5.69 2.34
N VAL A 20 -9.36 6.89 1.79
CA VAL A 20 -8.73 7.32 0.52
C VAL A 20 -7.20 7.20 0.61
N TYR A 21 -6.62 7.74 1.69
CA TYR A 21 -5.18 7.70 1.92
C TYR A 21 -4.65 6.28 2.12
N SER A 22 -5.30 5.48 2.96
CA SER A 22 -4.93 4.07 3.17
C SER A 22 -4.99 3.29 1.87
N HIS A 23 -6.07 3.42 1.10
CA HIS A 23 -6.20 2.77 -0.20
C HIS A 23 -5.03 3.16 -1.11
N LYS A 24 -4.75 4.46 -1.24
CA LYS A 24 -3.65 4.93 -2.10
C LYS A 24 -2.28 4.45 -1.63
N THR A 25 -2.08 4.37 -0.33
CA THR A 25 -0.85 3.86 0.28
C THR A 25 -0.63 2.40 -0.06
N HIS A 26 -1.67 1.57 0.04
CA HIS A 26 -1.59 0.15 -0.33
C HIS A 26 -1.28 -0.05 -1.81
N GLU A 27 -1.89 0.72 -2.73
CA GLU A 27 -1.53 0.71 -4.16
C GLU A 27 -0.04 1.03 -4.36
N LYS A 28 0.46 2.10 -3.72
CA LYS A 28 1.87 2.50 -3.86
C LYS A 28 2.84 1.49 -3.26
N CYS A 29 2.51 0.90 -2.12
CA CYS A 29 3.32 -0.19 -1.54
C CYS A 29 3.41 -1.38 -2.49
N ALA A 30 2.30 -1.79 -3.10
CA ALA A 30 2.30 -2.86 -4.09
C ALA A 30 3.19 -2.51 -5.31
N ASP A 31 3.04 -1.33 -5.89
CA ASP A 31 3.85 -0.88 -7.04
C ASP A 31 5.36 -0.89 -6.73
N ILE A 32 5.74 -0.37 -5.56
CA ILE A 32 7.14 -0.33 -5.12
C ILE A 32 7.71 -1.74 -4.96
N LEU A 33 6.96 -2.64 -4.32
CA LEU A 33 7.38 -4.02 -4.09
C LEU A 33 7.51 -4.79 -5.41
N ILE A 34 6.56 -4.62 -6.34
CA ILE A 34 6.60 -5.24 -7.67
C ILE A 34 7.82 -4.75 -8.44
N ARG A 35 8.04 -3.44 -8.50
CA ARG A 35 9.20 -2.91 -9.23
C ARG A 35 10.51 -3.40 -8.62
N LYS A 36 10.59 -3.49 -7.30
CA LYS A 36 11.76 -4.06 -6.62
C LYS A 36 11.95 -5.55 -6.97
N HIS A 37 10.87 -6.33 -6.98
CA HIS A 37 10.88 -7.74 -7.35
C HIS A 37 11.34 -7.96 -8.80
N GLU A 38 10.79 -7.18 -9.73
CA GLU A 38 11.16 -7.21 -11.15
C GLU A 38 12.63 -6.85 -11.37
N ASN A 39 13.12 -5.82 -10.68
CA ASN A 39 14.54 -5.44 -10.75
C ASN A 39 15.45 -6.57 -10.25
N ILE A 40 15.10 -7.24 -9.15
CA ILE A 40 15.90 -8.36 -8.63
C ILE A 40 15.90 -9.53 -9.63
N LYS A 41 14.74 -9.85 -10.21
CA LYS A 41 14.63 -10.88 -11.25
C LYS A 41 15.48 -10.55 -12.48
N LEU A 42 15.47 -9.29 -12.92
CA LEU A 42 16.30 -8.86 -14.03
C LEU A 42 17.80 -9.05 -13.72
N TRP A 43 18.25 -8.68 -12.51
CA TRP A 43 19.62 -8.93 -12.08
C TRP A 43 19.96 -10.42 -12.01
N GLN A 44 19.05 -11.27 -11.53
CA GLN A 44 19.24 -12.72 -11.55
C GLN A 44 19.46 -13.24 -12.97
N ILE A 45 18.67 -12.77 -13.94
CA ILE A 45 18.81 -13.17 -15.36
C ILE A 45 20.16 -12.70 -15.91
N VAL A 46 20.52 -11.42 -15.70
CA VAL A 46 21.79 -10.85 -16.19
C VAL A 46 22.99 -11.60 -15.59
N VAL A 47 23.02 -11.78 -14.26
CA VAL A 47 24.11 -12.48 -13.59
C VAL A 47 24.15 -13.95 -14.03
N SER A 48 23.00 -14.62 -14.19
CA SER A 48 22.95 -16.00 -14.69
C SER A 48 23.54 -16.11 -16.09
N ALA A 49 23.21 -15.19 -17.01
CA ALA A 49 23.78 -15.18 -18.35
C ALA A 49 25.31 -14.96 -18.31
N LEU A 50 25.79 -14.06 -17.46
CA LEU A 50 27.23 -13.82 -17.27
C LEU A 50 27.94 -15.03 -16.65
N VAL A 51 27.33 -15.73 -15.69
CA VAL A 51 27.86 -16.98 -15.13
C VAL A 51 27.99 -18.04 -16.21
N THR A 52 26.92 -18.29 -16.98
CA THR A 52 26.94 -19.27 -18.08
C THR A 52 27.98 -18.89 -19.14
N GLY A 53 28.03 -17.63 -19.56
CA GLY A 53 29.02 -17.14 -20.52
C GLY A 53 30.46 -17.26 -19.99
N GLY A 54 30.69 -16.93 -18.71
CA GLY A 54 31.98 -17.08 -18.05
C GLY A 54 32.45 -18.54 -17.99
N ILE A 55 31.54 -19.46 -17.66
CA ILE A 55 31.84 -20.91 -17.66
C ILE A 55 32.15 -21.40 -19.08
N VAL A 56 31.42 -20.96 -20.10
CA VAL A 56 31.72 -21.34 -21.50
C VAL A 56 33.07 -20.77 -21.92
N SER A 57 33.38 -19.53 -21.54
CA SER A 57 34.64 -18.88 -21.90
C SER A 57 35.86 -19.53 -21.24
N SER A 58 35.71 -20.15 -20.07
CA SER A 58 36.83 -20.78 -19.37
C SER A 58 37.40 -22.01 -20.09
N PHE A 59 36.62 -22.63 -21.00
CA PHE A 59 37.12 -23.69 -21.88
C PHE A 59 38.10 -23.18 -22.94
N PHE A 60 38.07 -21.88 -23.25
CA PHE A 60 38.93 -21.23 -24.24
C PHE A 60 39.97 -20.29 -23.62
N ASP A 61 39.86 -20.03 -22.31
CA ASP A 61 40.77 -19.17 -21.56
C ASP A 61 42.10 -19.92 -21.29
N LYS A 62 43.23 -19.23 -21.52
CA LYS A 62 44.57 -19.76 -21.22
C LYS A 62 45.00 -19.48 -19.78
N GLY A 63 44.23 -18.67 -19.04
CA GLY A 63 44.42 -18.37 -17.62
C GLY A 63 43.20 -18.71 -16.76
N ASN A 64 43.27 -18.37 -15.47
CA ASN A 64 42.20 -18.65 -14.49
C ASN A 64 41.24 -17.46 -14.29
N VAL A 65 41.32 -16.42 -15.13
CA VAL A 65 40.60 -15.15 -14.92
C VAL A 65 39.09 -15.37 -15.08
N SER A 66 38.68 -16.04 -16.16
CA SER A 66 37.29 -16.42 -16.40
C SER A 66 36.70 -17.25 -15.26
N ALA A 67 37.46 -18.24 -14.73
CA ALA A 67 37.02 -19.07 -13.61
C ALA A 67 36.80 -18.27 -12.33
N ILE A 68 37.71 -17.34 -11.98
CA ILE A 68 37.56 -16.48 -10.80
C ILE A 68 36.31 -15.60 -10.92
N ILE A 69 36.09 -14.98 -12.09
CA ILE A 69 34.91 -14.16 -12.36
C ILE A 69 33.62 -14.99 -12.23
N SER A 70 33.60 -16.20 -12.80
CA SER A 70 32.46 -17.11 -12.70
C SER A 70 32.13 -17.49 -11.27
N VAL A 71 33.12 -17.74 -10.41
CA VAL A 71 32.90 -18.07 -8.98
C VAL A 71 32.28 -16.89 -8.23
N VAL A 72 32.78 -15.68 -8.44
CA VAL A 72 32.25 -14.47 -7.81
C VAL A 72 30.80 -14.22 -8.25
N LEU A 73 30.53 -14.26 -9.57
CA LEU A 73 29.18 -14.06 -10.10
C LEU A 73 28.21 -15.16 -9.65
N SER A 74 28.66 -16.41 -9.57
CA SER A 74 27.84 -17.53 -9.06
C SER A 74 27.47 -17.35 -7.60
N THR A 75 28.40 -16.82 -6.79
CA THR A 75 28.15 -16.52 -5.37
C THR A 75 27.14 -15.38 -5.23
N ILE A 76 27.26 -14.31 -6.04
CA ILE A 76 26.28 -13.22 -6.08
C ILE A 76 24.90 -13.76 -6.48
N LEU A 77 24.82 -14.60 -7.52
CA LEU A 77 23.57 -15.22 -7.96
C LEU A 77 22.95 -16.08 -6.87
N LEU A 78 23.77 -16.85 -6.14
CA LEU A 78 23.32 -17.65 -5.00
C LEU A 78 22.71 -16.74 -3.91
N ILE A 79 23.38 -15.64 -3.55
CA ILE A 79 22.88 -14.67 -2.57
C ILE A 79 21.54 -14.10 -3.01
N LEU A 80 21.41 -13.67 -4.28
CA LEU A 80 20.15 -13.15 -4.82
C LEU A 80 19.03 -14.19 -4.76
N ASN A 81 19.30 -15.43 -5.18
CA ASN A 81 18.33 -16.53 -5.14
C ASN A 81 17.88 -16.84 -3.71
N THR A 82 18.82 -16.91 -2.76
CA THR A 82 18.51 -17.12 -1.34
C THR A 82 17.69 -15.97 -0.78
N TYR A 83 18.01 -14.72 -1.13
CA TYR A 83 17.24 -13.56 -0.72
C TYR A 83 15.79 -13.64 -1.24
N THR A 84 15.59 -13.87 -2.54
CA THR A 84 14.24 -13.98 -3.13
C THR A 84 13.46 -15.18 -2.61
N LYS A 85 14.14 -16.27 -2.22
CA LYS A 85 13.50 -17.43 -1.63
C LYS A 85 12.95 -17.13 -0.22
N ASN A 86 13.71 -16.37 0.57
CA ASN A 86 13.34 -16.06 1.95
C ASN A 86 12.42 -14.83 2.07
N TYR A 87 12.45 -13.93 1.08
CA TYR A 87 11.63 -12.73 1.03
C TYR A 87 10.77 -12.72 -0.24
N ASP A 88 9.53 -13.18 -0.13
CA ASP A 88 8.58 -13.12 -1.22
C ASP A 88 7.96 -11.72 -1.35
N LEU A 89 8.68 -10.85 -2.07
CA LEU A 89 8.22 -9.51 -2.40
C LEU A 89 6.96 -9.53 -3.30
N GLY A 90 6.78 -10.60 -4.09
CA GLY A 90 5.62 -10.78 -4.95
C GLY A 90 4.37 -11.06 -4.13
N GLU A 91 4.44 -12.01 -3.19
CA GLU A 91 3.35 -12.31 -2.25
C GLU A 91 3.01 -11.09 -1.40
N LEU A 92 4.02 -10.39 -0.86
CA LEU A 92 3.79 -9.18 -0.07
C LEU A 92 3.12 -8.07 -0.90
N ALA A 93 3.55 -7.88 -2.14
CA ALA A 93 2.90 -6.92 -3.04
C ALA A 93 1.44 -7.31 -3.32
N GLN A 94 1.17 -8.59 -3.51
CA GLN A 94 -0.19 -9.08 -3.73
C GLN A 94 -1.09 -8.87 -2.51
N LYS A 95 -0.57 -9.05 -1.29
CA LYS A 95 -1.29 -8.70 -0.05
C LYS A 95 -1.63 -7.21 0.01
N HIS A 96 -0.70 -6.33 -0.37
CA HIS A 96 -1.01 -4.90 -0.46
C HIS A 96 -2.04 -4.58 -1.55
N ARG A 97 -2.00 -5.23 -2.73
CA ARG A 97 -3.04 -5.07 -3.75
C ARG A 97 -4.40 -5.50 -3.24
N GLN A 98 -4.49 -6.65 -2.58
CA GLN A 98 -5.75 -7.15 -2.05
C GLN A 98 -6.34 -6.19 -1.03
N ALA A 99 -5.54 -5.74 -0.07
CA ALA A 99 -5.97 -4.73 0.90
C ALA A 99 -6.40 -3.42 0.22
N GLY A 100 -5.73 -2.99 -0.86
CA GLY A 100 -6.14 -1.85 -1.68
C GLY A 100 -7.53 -2.06 -2.31
N CYS A 101 -7.78 -3.23 -2.91
CA CYS A 101 -9.09 -3.58 -3.47
C CYS A 101 -10.20 -3.58 -2.40
N ASP A 102 -9.92 -4.12 -1.22
CA ASP A 102 -10.91 -4.18 -0.14
C ASP A 102 -11.21 -2.76 0.41
N LEU A 103 -10.17 -1.93 0.57
CA LEU A 103 -10.32 -0.52 0.95
C LEU A 103 -11.05 0.31 -0.11
N TRP A 104 -10.92 -0.04 -1.39
CA TRP A 104 -11.65 0.63 -2.47
C TRP A 104 -13.16 0.48 -2.28
N ILE A 105 -13.64 -0.73 -1.96
CA ILE A 105 -15.07 -0.96 -1.72
C ILE A 105 -15.57 -0.10 -0.56
N ILE A 106 -14.88 -0.15 0.58
CA ILE A 106 -15.23 0.64 1.77
C ILE A 106 -15.24 2.14 1.45
N ARG A 107 -14.28 2.62 0.65
CA ARG A 107 -14.23 4.02 0.19
C ARG A 107 -15.48 4.41 -0.58
N GLU A 108 -15.92 3.58 -1.52
CA GLU A 108 -17.14 3.84 -2.32
C GLU A 108 -18.40 3.81 -1.45
N GLU A 109 -18.45 2.96 -0.42
CA GLU A 109 -19.56 2.92 0.53
C GLU A 109 -19.61 4.16 1.43
N TYR A 110 -18.45 4.65 1.89
CA TYR A 110 -18.38 5.94 2.60
C TYR A 110 -18.85 7.10 1.71
N LEU A 111 -18.44 7.13 0.44
CA LEU A 111 -18.89 8.15 -0.51
C LEU A 111 -20.42 8.09 -0.74
N SER A 112 -20.96 6.88 -0.85
CA SER A 112 -22.40 6.65 -0.97
C SER A 112 -23.14 7.12 0.29
N LEU A 113 -22.60 6.84 1.48
CA LEU A 113 -23.17 7.30 2.75
C LEU A 113 -23.15 8.84 2.86
N LEU A 114 -22.06 9.49 2.46
CA LEU A 114 -22.00 10.96 2.41
C LEU A 114 -23.06 11.54 1.47
N THR A 115 -23.30 10.87 0.33
CA THR A 115 -24.34 11.25 -0.62
C THR A 115 -25.73 11.12 0.01
N ASP A 116 -26.04 9.99 0.66
CA ASP A 116 -27.31 9.77 1.38
C ASP A 116 -27.55 10.85 2.45
N ILE A 117 -26.51 11.19 3.23
CA ILE A 117 -26.57 12.23 4.26
C ILE A 117 -26.91 13.58 3.64
N ARG A 118 -26.27 13.92 2.51
CA ARG A 118 -26.45 15.19 1.80
C ARG A 118 -27.84 15.35 1.20
N ILE A 119 -28.41 14.27 0.67
CA ILE A 119 -29.79 14.23 0.16
C ILE A 119 -30.78 14.45 1.32
N GLY A 120 -30.52 13.82 2.46
CA GLY A 120 -31.28 14.03 3.69
C GLY A 120 -32.31 12.94 4.00
N ASP A 121 -32.51 11.97 3.11
CA ASP A 121 -33.57 10.95 3.18
C ASP A 121 -33.30 9.82 4.19
N ILE A 122 -32.11 9.77 4.78
CA ILE A 122 -31.72 8.78 5.79
C ILE A 122 -31.87 9.35 7.22
N SER A 123 -32.35 8.53 8.16
CA SER A 123 -32.45 8.90 9.58
C SER A 123 -31.08 8.89 10.29
N LEU A 124 -30.94 9.65 11.38
CA LEU A 124 -29.70 9.70 12.17
C LEU A 124 -29.28 8.32 12.69
N ASP A 125 -30.22 7.50 13.16
CA ASP A 125 -29.92 6.16 13.68
C ASP A 125 -29.37 5.24 12.58
N LYS A 126 -29.92 5.31 11.37
CA LYS A 126 -29.41 4.55 10.22
C LYS A 126 -28.03 5.02 9.77
N ILE A 127 -27.74 6.32 9.84
CA ILE A 127 -26.39 6.84 9.54
C ILE A 127 -25.38 6.26 10.54
N ARG A 128 -25.70 6.25 11.84
CA ARG A 128 -24.85 5.68 12.89
C ARG A 128 -24.61 4.19 12.68
N GLU A 129 -25.67 3.44 12.37
CA GLU A 129 -25.58 2.02 12.08
C GLU A 129 -24.64 1.73 10.89
N LYS A 130 -24.83 2.42 9.75
CA LYS A 130 -23.97 2.27 8.57
C LYS A 130 -22.51 2.62 8.89
N ARG A 131 -22.27 3.73 9.61
CA ARG A 131 -20.92 4.14 10.05
C ARG A 131 -20.26 3.06 10.92
N ASP A 132 -20.99 2.50 11.87
CA ASP A 132 -20.45 1.50 12.80
C ASP A 132 -20.15 0.18 12.07
N ASN A 133 -20.96 -0.19 11.08
CA ASN A 133 -20.69 -1.34 10.21
C ASN A 133 -19.44 -1.11 9.34
N LEU A 134 -19.32 0.05 8.68
CA LEU A 134 -18.12 0.43 7.92
C LEU A 134 -16.86 0.42 8.79
N THR A 135 -16.97 0.81 10.07
CA THR A 135 -15.85 0.77 11.01
C THR A 135 -15.40 -0.66 11.30
N LYS A 136 -16.34 -1.61 11.46
CA LYS A 136 -16.04 -3.03 11.67
C LYS A 136 -15.41 -3.66 10.42
N GLU A 137 -15.93 -3.36 9.24
CA GLU A 137 -15.37 -3.84 7.98
C GLU A 137 -13.95 -3.31 7.78
N LEU A 138 -13.73 -2.03 8.06
CA LEU A 138 -12.40 -1.41 7.99
C LEU A 138 -11.42 -2.08 8.95
N GLN A 139 -11.86 -2.41 10.17
CA GLN A 139 -11.04 -3.15 11.12
C GLN A 139 -10.64 -4.54 10.59
N SER A 140 -11.56 -5.25 9.92
CA SER A 140 -11.28 -6.55 9.30
C SER A 140 -10.20 -6.44 8.23
N VAL A 141 -10.30 -5.44 7.35
CA VAL A 141 -9.30 -5.20 6.29
C VAL A 141 -7.93 -4.87 6.87
N TYR A 142 -7.87 -4.02 7.90
CA TYR A 142 -6.61 -3.69 8.56
C TYR A 142 -6.01 -4.86 9.33
N ALA A 143 -6.82 -5.72 9.94
CA ALA A 143 -6.32 -6.92 10.61
C ALA A 143 -5.68 -7.93 9.64
N GLY A 144 -6.17 -7.99 8.40
CA GLY A 144 -5.60 -8.81 7.33
C GLY A 144 -4.41 -8.17 6.58
N SER A 145 -4.12 -6.89 6.84
CA SER A 145 -3.09 -6.14 6.14
C SER A 145 -1.68 -6.43 6.67
N PRO A 146 -0.61 -6.27 5.85
CA PRO A 146 0.77 -6.49 6.29
C PRO A 146 1.13 -5.67 7.53
N SER A 147 1.78 -6.29 8.52
CA SER A 147 2.10 -5.66 9.80
C SER A 147 3.27 -4.67 9.71
N THR A 148 3.23 -3.67 10.59
CA THR A 148 4.27 -2.64 10.72
C THR A 148 5.39 -3.09 11.68
N ASN A 149 6.60 -2.54 11.49
CA ASN A 149 7.78 -2.84 12.32
C ASN A 149 8.16 -1.67 13.24
N TYR A 150 9.14 -1.87 14.13
CA TYR A 150 9.58 -0.83 15.08
C TYR A 150 10.02 0.49 14.42
N LYS A 151 10.64 0.44 13.23
CA LYS A 151 10.99 1.65 12.48
C LYS A 151 9.75 2.42 12.02
N ALA A 152 8.69 1.70 11.64
CA ALA A 152 7.40 2.30 11.31
C ALA A 152 6.75 2.98 12.53
N TYR A 153 6.93 2.45 13.75
CA TYR A 153 6.42 3.10 14.97
C TYR A 153 7.07 4.48 15.21
N ILE A 154 8.41 4.56 15.13
CA ILE A 154 9.11 5.84 15.30
C ILE A 154 8.78 6.83 14.18
N ALA A 155 8.66 6.34 12.94
CA ALA A 155 8.22 7.17 11.82
C ALA A 155 6.80 7.70 12.03
N ALA A 156 5.86 6.85 12.48
CA ALA A 156 4.50 7.24 12.79
C ALA A 156 4.45 8.28 13.92
N GLN A 157 5.25 8.12 14.97
CA GLN A 157 5.30 9.10 16.06
C GLN A 157 5.76 10.48 15.57
N LYS A 158 6.75 10.52 14.67
CA LYS A 158 7.23 11.78 14.08
C LYS A 158 6.18 12.41 13.18
N ALA A 159 5.59 11.61 12.29
CA ALA A 159 4.51 12.02 11.40
C ALA A 159 3.31 12.61 12.16
N LEU A 160 2.84 11.93 13.21
CA LEU A 160 1.70 12.38 14.01
C LEU A 160 1.96 13.68 14.77
N LYS A 161 3.21 13.95 15.18
CA LYS A 161 3.57 15.13 15.97
C LYS A 161 3.96 16.34 15.12
N GLU A 162 4.56 16.10 13.95
CA GLU A 162 5.20 17.16 13.15
C GLU A 162 4.53 17.38 11.80
N LEU A 163 3.89 16.35 11.23
CA LEU A 163 3.29 16.39 9.88
C LEU A 163 1.76 16.38 9.90
N GLU A 164 1.17 16.22 11.09
CA GLU A 164 -0.27 16.16 11.31
C GLU A 164 -0.98 15.08 10.46
N ASP A 165 -0.31 13.95 10.16
CA ASP A 165 -0.75 12.86 9.25
C ASP A 165 -2.13 12.23 9.55
N MET A 166 -2.77 12.57 10.69
CA MET A 166 -4.12 12.12 11.07
C MET A 166 -5.15 13.26 11.16
N THR A 167 -4.78 14.50 10.87
CA THR A 167 -5.72 15.62 10.79
C THR A 167 -5.87 16.03 9.33
N PHE A 168 -7.10 16.01 8.85
CA PHE A 168 -7.42 16.42 7.48
C PHE A 168 -8.04 17.80 7.49
N SER A 169 -7.56 18.68 6.61
CA SER A 169 -8.27 19.93 6.33
C SER A 169 -9.53 19.66 5.51
N ASP A 170 -10.56 20.49 5.66
CA ASP A 170 -11.76 20.36 4.83
C ASP A 170 -11.44 20.45 3.33
N SER A 171 -10.51 21.33 2.95
CA SER A 171 -10.05 21.48 1.56
C SER A 171 -9.39 20.22 1.00
N GLU A 172 -8.71 19.46 1.85
CA GLU A 172 -8.03 18.23 1.44
C GLU A 172 -9.04 17.11 1.20
N ILE A 173 -9.99 16.91 2.13
CA ILE A 173 -11.08 15.94 1.93
C ILE A 173 -11.91 16.32 0.70
N ASP A 174 -12.19 17.60 0.52
CA ASP A 174 -12.94 18.11 -0.62
C ASP A 174 -12.25 17.91 -1.97
N ALA A 175 -10.93 17.76 -2.00
CA ALA A 175 -10.22 17.42 -3.23
C ALA A 175 -10.61 16.03 -3.74
N PHE A 176 -11.02 15.12 -2.86
CA PHE A 176 -11.43 13.76 -3.19
C PHE A 176 -12.93 13.63 -3.50
N LEU A 177 -13.73 14.60 -3.08
CA LEU A 177 -15.19 14.55 -3.19
C LEU A 177 -15.73 15.21 -4.48
N PRO A 178 -16.88 14.75 -5.00
CA PRO A 178 -17.66 15.48 -5.99
C PRO A 178 -18.05 16.88 -5.50
N LYS A 179 -18.29 17.81 -6.44
CA LYS A 179 -18.55 19.23 -6.12
C LYS A 179 -19.71 19.41 -5.15
N GLU A 180 -20.73 18.56 -5.24
CA GLU A 180 -21.97 18.61 -4.48
C GLU A 180 -21.78 18.25 -2.98
N LEU A 181 -20.70 17.53 -2.66
CA LEU A 181 -20.37 17.07 -1.31
C LEU A 181 -19.27 17.91 -0.63
N LYS A 182 -18.73 18.93 -1.31
CA LYS A 182 -17.69 19.80 -0.76
C LYS A 182 -18.25 20.76 0.28
N ARG A 183 -17.44 21.09 1.30
CA ARG A 183 -17.74 22.17 2.24
C ARG A 183 -17.17 23.46 1.67
N SER A 184 -18.06 24.35 1.24
CA SER A 184 -17.74 25.70 0.78
C SER A 184 -17.26 26.59 1.93
#